data_AF-A0A1N6E5L3-F1
#
_entry.id   AF-A0A1N6E5L3-F1
#
_cell.length_a   1.000
_cell.length_b   1.000
_cell.length_c   1.000
_cell.angle_alpha   90.00
_cell.angle_beta   90.00
_cell.angle_gamma   90.00
#
_symmetry.space_group_name_H-M   'P 1'
#
loop_
_entity.id
_entity.type
_entity.pdbx_description
1 polymer ?
#
loop_
_entity_poly.entity_id
_entity_poly.type
_entity_poly.pdbx_seq_one_letter_code
_entity_poly.pdbx_strand_id
1 'polypeptide(L)'
;MKNLTIVLLIVVSLFIFMSGCSRKDQDFQREKPLTAFPAPENLQLLDLRLQKIIKAVQSKPTITADFCTSIDGKGDLAWNNSLISLRGNTVVALIPLKQEEENSFERFMAVELDSALRFRIFDANSFSTYASNAKAGDPTLFEINHALNALNNIGFGRKVYLTKGLPQAELKKLEQYKGSRKMAPIQQKKLAAVITITNCYSWSACTGDGNGNCVGEIYYFTECVSETIWFKSDDVGYDMGGGYETGGGGADPNIPSSPEDLQKVQVFPPQVPINDPKKYLSCFDTSQPAKVIIYADQPVPGTSEPFSILGGIGHAYMSFEQNVNGNTIRRTVGFYNGTKVDPFYNKSAPGTLGNDSTHEYNVKWETNLTSDQFDKMIQATISHAPEYNIESYNCANFVLDVTSAGGINLPRTKGWWYTGSGLNPGALGEDLRKQPGAVSGKGHTENNVGECQ
;
A
#
# COMPACT_ATOMS: atom_id res chain seq x y z
N MET A 1 60.31 -31.17 -19.10
CA MET A 1 60.29 -30.18 -18.00
C MET A 1 60.10 -28.79 -18.58
N LYS A 2 59.20 -28.01 -17.97
CA LYS A 2 58.79 -26.63 -18.31
C LYS A 2 57.86 -26.48 -19.52
N ASN A 3 56.56 -26.64 -19.26
CA ASN A 3 55.47 -25.84 -19.86
C ASN A 3 54.15 -26.24 -19.20
N LEU A 4 53.93 -25.77 -17.97
CA LEU A 4 52.62 -25.85 -17.31
C LEU A 4 52.53 -24.82 -16.17
N THR A 5 52.59 -23.53 -16.48
CA THR A 5 52.39 -22.47 -15.45
C THR A 5 52.03 -21.11 -16.03
N ILE A 6 51.14 -21.03 -17.04
CA ILE A 6 50.58 -19.74 -17.49
C ILE A 6 49.11 -19.94 -17.91
N VAL A 7 48.23 -20.33 -16.99
CA VAL A 7 46.75 -20.19 -17.16
C VAL A 7 46.05 -19.80 -15.84
N LEU A 8 46.76 -19.52 -14.75
CA LEU A 8 46.15 -19.25 -13.44
C LEU A 8 46.39 -17.82 -12.92
N LEU A 9 46.19 -16.80 -13.75
CA LEU A 9 46.40 -15.40 -13.33
C LEU A 9 45.53 -14.34 -14.04
N ILE A 10 44.37 -14.72 -14.63
CA ILE A 10 43.44 -13.76 -15.27
C ILE A 10 41.97 -13.89 -14.79
N VAL A 11 41.68 -14.67 -13.73
CA VAL A 11 40.28 -14.86 -13.26
C VAL A 11 40.00 -14.29 -11.84
N VAL A 12 40.94 -13.55 -11.23
CA VAL A 12 40.72 -12.97 -9.88
C VAL A 12 41.00 -11.46 -9.83
N SER A 13 40.56 -10.72 -10.84
CA SER A 13 40.65 -9.24 -10.82
C SER A 13 39.40 -8.55 -11.36
N LEU A 14 38.24 -9.16 -11.15
CA LEU A 14 36.94 -8.53 -11.39
C LEU A 14 35.98 -8.69 -10.21
N PHE A 15 36.50 -8.65 -8.99
CA PHE A 15 35.71 -8.41 -7.77
C PHE A 15 36.62 -7.62 -6.82
N ILE A 16 36.02 -6.68 -6.07
CA ILE A 16 36.65 -5.67 -5.19
C ILE A 16 36.86 -4.31 -5.88
N PHE A 17 35.74 -3.66 -6.20
CA PHE A 17 35.55 -2.23 -5.91
C PHE A 17 34.27 -2.10 -5.06
N MET A 18 34.31 -2.67 -3.87
CA MET A 18 33.42 -2.29 -2.76
C MET A 18 34.28 -1.46 -1.81
N SER A 19 34.54 -0.22 -2.19
CA SER A 19 35.12 0.76 -1.28
C SER A 19 34.06 1.10 -0.23
N GLY A 20 34.01 0.29 0.83
CA GLY A 20 33.34 0.64 2.08
C GLY A 20 33.99 1.89 2.68
N CYS A 21 33.20 2.68 3.42
CA CYS A 21 33.64 3.90 4.08
C CYS A 21 34.74 3.55 5.11
N SER A 22 36.00 3.58 4.68
CA SER A 22 37.18 3.40 5.52
C SER A 22 37.81 4.77 5.78
N ARG A 23 37.68 5.23 7.02
CA ARG A 23 38.28 6.46 7.53
C ARG A 23 39.77 6.22 7.77
N LYS A 24 40.62 7.15 7.34
CA LYS A 24 42.04 7.16 7.72
C LYS A 24 42.17 7.46 9.22
N ASP A 25 43.01 6.66 9.86
CA ASP A 25 43.35 6.57 11.28
C ASP A 25 43.35 7.90 12.04
N GLN A 26 42.57 7.96 13.13
CA GLN A 26 43.11 8.21 14.47
C GLN A 26 42.33 7.38 15.51
N ASP A 27 43.11 6.74 16.36
CA ASP A 27 42.84 5.73 17.38
C ASP A 27 41.63 6.04 18.29
N PHE A 28 40.50 5.34 18.13
CA PHE A 28 39.47 5.14 19.15
C PHE A 28 38.69 3.83 18.83
N GLN A 29 38.26 3.14 19.89
CA GLN A 29 37.62 1.81 19.95
C GLN A 29 36.82 1.40 18.69
N ARG A 30 37.06 0.17 18.18
CA ARG A 30 36.44 -0.40 16.97
C ARG A 30 34.90 -0.37 17.02
N GLU A 31 34.32 0.70 16.49
CA GLU A 31 32.93 0.72 16.05
C GLU A 31 32.82 -0.07 14.73
N LYS A 32 31.75 -0.87 14.63
CA LYS A 32 31.37 -1.62 13.43
C LYS A 32 31.33 -0.64 12.25
N PRO A 33 31.93 -0.98 11.08
CA PRO A 33 31.91 -0.08 9.93
C PRO A 33 30.46 0.21 9.54
N LEU A 34 30.10 1.50 9.56
CA LEU A 34 28.77 1.98 9.19
C LEU A 34 28.43 1.48 7.78
N THR A 35 27.45 0.59 7.65
CA THR A 35 27.01 0.11 6.34
C THR A 35 26.01 1.11 5.76
N ALA A 36 26.54 2.22 5.24
CA ALA A 36 25.74 3.28 4.64
C ALA A 36 24.86 2.80 3.48
N PHE A 37 25.26 1.71 2.81
CA PHE A 37 24.56 1.16 1.64
C PHE A 37 24.23 -0.32 1.85
N PRO A 38 23.08 -0.79 1.35
CA PRO A 38 22.74 -2.20 1.35
C PRO A 38 23.74 -2.99 0.49
N ALA A 39 23.94 -4.26 0.83
CA ALA A 39 24.69 -5.19 -0.02
C ALA A 39 24.02 -5.30 -1.42
N PRO A 40 24.78 -5.57 -2.49
CA PRO A 40 24.26 -5.62 -3.86
C PRO A 40 23.03 -6.53 -4.04
N GLU A 41 22.98 -7.66 -3.34
CA GLU A 41 21.86 -8.60 -3.30
C GLU A 41 20.60 -7.99 -2.68
N ASN A 42 20.76 -7.14 -1.66
CA ASN A 42 19.65 -6.46 -0.98
C ASN A 42 19.21 -5.19 -1.72
N LEU A 43 20.08 -4.60 -2.53
CA LEU A 43 19.76 -3.42 -3.34
C LEU A 43 18.62 -3.71 -4.32
N GLN A 44 18.55 -4.93 -4.88
CA GLN A 44 17.50 -5.32 -5.83
C GLN A 44 16.12 -5.44 -5.19
N LEU A 45 16.06 -5.64 -3.87
CA LEU A 45 14.82 -5.75 -3.11
C LEU A 45 14.23 -4.39 -2.73
N LEU A 46 15.00 -3.30 -2.90
CA LEU A 46 14.55 -1.95 -2.62
C LEU A 46 13.66 -1.39 -3.73
N ASP A 47 12.82 -0.41 -3.37
CA ASP A 47 12.09 0.41 -4.34
C ASP A 47 13.06 1.02 -5.37
N LEU A 48 12.69 0.97 -6.66
CA LEU A 48 13.51 1.45 -7.78
C LEU A 48 13.95 2.92 -7.60
N ARG A 49 13.16 3.74 -6.90
CA ARG A 49 13.49 5.14 -6.60
C ARG A 49 14.59 5.25 -5.54
N LEU A 50 14.58 4.39 -4.51
CA LEU A 50 15.70 4.30 -3.57
C LEU A 50 16.96 3.78 -4.26
N GLN A 51 16.82 2.81 -5.16
CA GLN A 51 17.96 2.35 -5.96
C GLN A 51 18.56 3.49 -6.79
N LYS A 52 17.72 4.36 -7.37
CA LYS A 52 18.18 5.58 -8.08
C LYS A 52 18.94 6.53 -7.15
N ILE A 53 18.44 6.76 -5.93
CA ILE A 53 19.13 7.57 -4.91
C ILE A 53 20.49 6.97 -4.57
N ILE A 54 20.56 5.68 -4.27
CA ILE A 54 21.81 4.99 -3.91
C ILE A 54 22.82 5.10 -5.06
N LYS A 55 22.39 4.84 -6.30
CA LYS A 55 23.23 5.01 -7.50
C LYS A 55 23.70 6.45 -7.67
N ALA A 56 22.85 7.44 -7.41
CA ALA A 56 23.21 8.85 -7.50
C ALA A 56 24.26 9.23 -6.43
N VAL A 57 24.11 8.76 -5.20
CA VAL A 57 25.11 8.96 -4.12
C VAL A 57 26.46 8.33 -4.49
N GLN A 58 26.42 7.12 -5.06
CA GLN A 58 27.60 6.35 -5.46
C GLN A 58 28.23 6.81 -6.78
N SER A 59 27.58 7.72 -7.52
CA SER A 59 28.05 8.15 -8.84
C SER A 59 29.36 8.94 -8.80
N LYS A 60 29.68 9.58 -7.66
CA LYS A 60 30.90 10.38 -7.47
C LYS A 60 31.48 10.16 -6.07
N PRO A 61 32.80 9.93 -5.94
CA PRO A 61 33.45 9.71 -4.63
C PRO A 61 33.23 10.86 -3.64
N THR A 62 33.19 12.10 -4.11
CA THR A 62 32.96 13.27 -3.24
C THR A 62 31.55 13.28 -2.64
N ILE A 63 30.53 12.98 -3.46
CA ILE A 63 29.13 12.88 -2.99
C ILE A 63 29.00 11.74 -1.99
N THR A 64 29.62 10.59 -2.28
CA THR A 64 29.63 9.44 -1.36
C THR A 64 30.29 9.81 -0.03
N ALA A 65 31.42 10.52 -0.05
CA ALA A 65 32.12 10.95 1.15
C ALA A 65 31.30 11.95 1.99
N ASP A 66 30.69 12.95 1.35
CA ASP A 66 29.83 13.93 2.03
C ASP A 66 28.60 13.25 2.65
N PHE A 67 28.01 12.29 1.91
CA PHE A 67 26.89 11.49 2.39
C PHE A 67 27.28 10.63 3.60
N CYS A 68 28.36 9.85 3.51
CA CYS A 68 28.88 9.04 4.63
C CYS A 68 29.22 9.93 5.85
N THR A 69 29.87 11.08 5.63
CA THR A 69 30.23 12.01 6.71
C THR A 69 28.99 12.58 7.40
N SER A 70 27.90 12.81 6.65
CA SER A 70 26.67 13.34 7.24
C SER A 70 26.01 12.38 8.24
N ILE A 71 26.14 11.06 8.03
CA ILE A 71 25.52 10.01 8.84
C ILE A 71 26.47 9.39 9.89
N ASP A 72 27.76 9.75 9.84
CA ASP A 72 28.77 9.26 10.79
C ASP A 72 28.35 9.51 12.25
N GLY A 73 28.37 8.46 13.07
CA GLY A 73 27.92 8.50 14.47
C GLY A 73 26.41 8.68 14.70
N LYS A 74 25.57 8.66 13.66
CA LYS A 74 24.11 8.89 13.78
C LYS A 74 23.25 7.64 13.62
N GLY A 75 23.88 6.50 13.35
CA GLY A 75 23.22 5.20 13.16
C GLY A 75 23.21 4.72 11.70
N ASP A 76 22.74 3.50 11.49
CA ASP A 76 22.66 2.86 10.19
C ASP A 76 21.39 3.28 9.43
N LEU A 77 21.50 3.45 8.12
CA LEU A 77 20.34 3.77 7.28
C LEU A 77 19.45 2.54 7.11
N ALA A 78 18.22 2.62 7.62
CA ALA A 78 17.20 1.60 7.48
C ALA A 78 16.40 1.79 6.18
N TRP A 79 17.07 1.55 5.05
CA TRP A 79 16.55 1.78 3.69
C TRP A 79 15.16 1.14 3.44
N ASN A 80 14.91 -0.05 3.97
CA ASN A 80 13.63 -0.77 3.83
C ASN A 80 12.45 -0.10 4.57
N ASN A 81 12.73 0.82 5.49
CA ASN A 81 11.71 1.51 6.29
C ASN A 81 11.52 2.97 5.84
N SER A 82 11.97 3.31 4.63
CA SER A 82 11.88 4.67 4.10
C SER A 82 10.47 5.04 3.65
N LEU A 83 10.12 6.32 3.79
CA LEU A 83 8.99 6.94 3.09
C LEU A 83 9.48 7.51 1.77
N ILE A 84 8.86 7.16 0.64
CA ILE A 84 9.35 7.55 -0.68
C ILE A 84 8.18 8.06 -1.53
N SER A 85 8.38 9.20 -2.19
CA SER A 85 7.40 9.79 -3.10
C SER A 85 8.06 10.47 -4.31
N LEU A 86 7.25 10.97 -5.23
CA LEU A 86 7.65 11.81 -6.35
C LEU A 86 7.00 13.19 -6.21
N ARG A 87 7.81 14.25 -6.36
CA ARG A 87 7.36 15.63 -6.48
C ARG A 87 7.70 16.12 -7.89
N GLY A 88 6.73 15.98 -8.80
CA GLY A 88 7.01 16.05 -10.25
C GLY A 88 8.03 15.00 -10.66
N ASN A 89 9.16 15.43 -11.22
CA ASN A 89 10.28 14.54 -11.60
C ASN A 89 11.30 14.33 -10.45
N THR A 90 11.07 14.92 -9.28
CA THR A 90 11.98 14.82 -8.14
C THR A 90 11.62 13.61 -7.29
N VAL A 91 12.55 12.68 -7.09
CA VAL A 91 12.40 11.63 -6.08
C VAL A 91 12.63 12.24 -4.70
N VAL A 92 11.70 12.05 -3.78
CA VAL A 92 11.84 12.47 -2.38
C VAL A 92 11.79 11.24 -1.49
N ALA A 93 12.72 11.11 -0.55
CA ALA A 93 12.75 10.00 0.39
C ALA A 93 13.08 10.50 1.81
N LEU A 94 12.41 9.92 2.81
CA LEU A 94 12.78 10.04 4.22
C LEU A 94 13.30 8.68 4.67
N ILE A 95 14.60 8.59 4.96
CA ILE A 95 15.29 7.34 5.28
C ILE A 95 15.62 7.37 6.77
N PRO A 96 15.04 6.47 7.59
CA PRO A 96 15.30 6.47 9.02
C PRO A 96 16.74 6.01 9.31
N LEU A 97 17.34 6.57 10.35
CA LEU A 97 18.60 6.09 10.92
C LEU A 97 18.30 5.31 12.20
N LYS A 98 18.91 4.14 12.34
CA LYS A 98 18.71 3.22 13.46
C LYS A 98 20.03 2.95 14.19
N GLN A 99 20.05 3.11 15.51
CA GLN A 99 21.14 2.59 16.35
C GLN A 99 20.79 1.18 16.87
N GLU A 100 21.80 0.36 17.17
CA GLU A 100 21.61 -1.08 17.47
C GLU A 100 20.66 -1.36 18.66
N GLU A 101 20.54 -0.42 19.60
CA GLU A 101 19.69 -0.55 20.80
C GLU A 101 18.40 0.28 20.75
N GLU A 102 18.16 1.02 19.67
CA GLU A 102 17.01 1.91 19.56
C GLU A 102 15.72 1.14 19.19
N ASN A 103 14.70 1.26 20.04
CA ASN A 103 13.35 0.72 19.84
C ASN A 103 12.41 1.67 19.05
N SER A 104 12.97 2.76 18.56
CA SER A 104 12.34 3.80 17.74
C SER A 104 13.42 4.55 16.96
N PHE A 105 13.11 5.02 15.76
CA PHE A 105 13.94 5.99 15.05
C PHE A 105 13.86 7.34 15.77
N GLU A 106 15.01 7.90 16.13
CA GLU A 106 15.13 9.27 16.63
C GLU A 106 15.60 10.24 15.54
N ARG A 107 16.03 9.70 14.39
CA ARG A 107 16.67 10.45 13.32
C ARG A 107 16.20 9.95 11.96
N PHE A 108 16.14 10.84 11.00
CA PHE A 108 15.97 10.47 9.60
C PHE A 108 16.74 11.42 8.68
N MET A 109 17.07 10.93 7.50
CA MET A 109 17.61 11.72 6.40
C MET A 109 16.51 11.99 5.39
N ALA A 110 16.23 13.27 5.13
CA ALA A 110 15.45 13.67 3.97
C ALA A 110 16.38 13.77 2.76
N VAL A 111 15.99 13.17 1.64
CA VAL A 111 16.72 13.14 0.38
C VAL A 111 15.81 13.60 -0.73
N GLU A 112 16.32 14.45 -1.61
CA GLU A 112 15.70 14.81 -2.88
C GLU A 112 16.67 14.51 -4.02
N LEU A 113 16.16 13.94 -5.10
CA LEU A 113 16.91 13.65 -6.30
C LEU A 113 16.12 14.08 -7.54
N ASP A 114 16.62 15.12 -8.20
CA ASP A 114 16.20 15.57 -9.53
C ASP A 114 17.42 15.60 -10.48
N SER A 115 17.68 16.73 -11.12
CA SER A 115 18.99 17.08 -11.70
C SER A 115 20.15 17.13 -10.69
N ALA A 116 19.83 17.28 -9.39
CA ALA A 116 20.78 17.35 -8.29
C ALA A 116 20.33 16.44 -7.14
N LEU A 117 21.30 15.90 -6.41
CA LEU A 117 21.08 15.21 -5.15
C LEU A 117 21.20 16.21 -4.01
N ARG A 118 20.18 16.29 -3.16
CA ARG A 118 20.16 17.12 -1.95
C ARG A 118 19.76 16.24 -0.78
N PHE A 119 20.41 16.38 0.37
CA PHE A 119 20.00 15.67 1.57
C PHE A 119 20.25 16.48 2.83
N ARG A 120 19.45 16.22 3.86
CA ARG A 120 19.54 16.84 5.19
C ARG A 120 19.11 15.85 6.25
N ILE A 121 19.77 15.89 7.41
CA ILE A 121 19.44 15.02 8.55
C ILE A 121 18.66 15.81 9.59
N PHE A 122 17.62 15.17 10.10
CA PHE A 122 16.79 15.66 11.19
C PHE A 122 16.92 14.72 12.39
N ASP A 123 17.06 15.30 13.58
CA ASP A 123 17.25 14.60 14.85
C ASP A 123 16.25 15.12 15.89
N ALA A 124 15.48 14.21 16.49
CA ALA A 124 14.51 14.51 17.55
C ALA A 124 15.13 15.26 18.73
N ASN A 125 16.39 14.97 19.06
CA ASN A 125 17.10 15.58 20.17
C ASN A 125 17.55 17.02 19.87
N SER A 126 17.46 17.45 18.60
CA SER A 126 17.88 18.78 18.14
C SER A 126 16.71 19.72 17.83
N PHE A 127 15.49 19.40 18.27
CA PHE A 127 14.30 20.22 17.99
C PHE A 127 14.44 21.68 18.44
N SER A 128 15.03 21.94 19.60
CA SER A 128 15.27 23.33 20.06
C SER A 128 16.10 24.14 19.08
N THR A 129 17.05 23.50 18.38
CA THR A 129 17.95 24.14 17.41
C THR A 129 17.28 24.41 16.06
N TYR A 130 16.30 23.58 15.65
CA TYR A 130 15.55 23.83 14.42
C TYR A 130 14.57 24.99 14.60
N ALA A 131 13.90 25.10 15.75
CA ALA A 131 13.00 26.23 16.02
C ALA A 131 13.70 27.58 16.03
N SER A 132 14.92 27.66 16.58
CA SER A 132 15.65 28.94 16.69
C SER A 132 16.24 29.43 15.36
N ASN A 133 16.40 28.56 14.37
CA ASN A 133 17.09 28.86 13.10
C ASN A 133 16.22 28.67 11.86
N ALA A 134 14.91 28.43 12.03
CA ALA A 134 13.99 28.16 10.93
C ALA A 134 13.90 29.37 9.98
N LYS A 135 14.23 29.16 8.71
CA LYS A 135 13.98 30.11 7.63
C LYS A 135 12.60 29.85 7.04
N ALA A 136 12.05 30.85 6.34
CA ALA A 136 10.83 30.66 5.57
C ALA A 136 11.01 29.50 4.57
N GLY A 137 10.18 28.47 4.67
CA GLY A 137 10.25 27.26 3.86
C GLY A 137 11.02 26.09 4.48
N ASP A 138 11.65 26.25 5.65
CA ASP A 138 12.13 25.10 6.43
C ASP A 138 10.93 24.33 7.01
N PRO A 139 11.04 22.99 7.15
CA PRO A 139 10.03 22.21 7.83
C PRO A 139 9.94 22.64 9.30
N THR A 140 8.71 22.80 9.78
CA THR A 140 8.38 23.08 11.15
C THR A 140 8.74 21.91 12.06
N LEU A 141 8.91 22.18 13.36
CA LEU A 141 9.11 21.13 14.35
C LEU A 141 7.99 20.09 14.36
N PHE A 142 6.78 20.54 14.08
CA PHE A 142 5.63 19.65 13.98
C PHE A 142 5.82 18.63 12.86
N GLU A 143 6.13 19.11 11.64
CA GLU A 143 6.33 18.25 10.46
C GLU A 143 7.52 17.30 10.63
N ILE A 144 8.61 17.76 11.24
CA ILE A 144 9.78 16.89 11.52
C ILE A 144 9.40 15.79 12.51
N ASN A 145 8.76 16.15 13.62
CA ASN A 145 8.33 15.19 14.64
C ASN A 145 7.32 14.20 14.06
N HIS A 146 6.44 14.69 13.20
CA HIS A 146 5.45 13.88 12.56
C HIS A 146 6.05 12.84 11.61
N ALA A 147 6.93 13.29 10.72
CA ALA A 147 7.65 12.40 9.81
C ALA A 147 8.37 11.28 10.56
N LEU A 148 8.99 11.60 11.69
CA LEU A 148 9.65 10.62 12.55
C LEU A 148 8.67 9.59 13.14
N ASN A 149 7.47 10.02 13.53
CA ASN A 149 6.44 9.12 14.04
C ASN A 149 5.88 8.20 12.93
N ALA A 150 5.71 8.72 11.71
CA ALA A 150 5.34 7.91 10.55
C ALA A 150 6.40 6.84 10.24
N LEU A 151 7.68 7.21 10.28
CA LEU A 151 8.80 6.27 10.11
C LEU A 151 8.83 5.23 11.23
N ASN A 152 8.61 5.64 12.49
CA ASN A 152 8.52 4.72 13.62
C ASN A 152 7.40 3.69 13.46
N ASN A 153 6.26 4.11 12.92
CA ASN A 153 5.16 3.21 12.63
C ASN A 153 5.52 2.17 11.55
N ILE A 154 6.27 2.58 10.52
CA ILE A 154 6.75 1.68 9.46
C ILE A 154 7.83 0.72 9.99
N GLY A 155 8.76 1.23 10.80
CA GLY A 155 9.89 0.47 11.32
C GLY A 155 9.52 -0.54 12.39
N PHE A 156 8.56 -0.19 13.25
CA PHE A 156 8.33 -0.90 14.50
C PHE A 156 6.84 -1.14 14.80
N GLY A 157 5.94 -0.88 13.85
CA GLY A 157 4.49 -0.97 14.05
C GLY A 157 3.96 0.13 14.97
N ARG A 158 2.79 -0.09 15.58
CA ARG A 158 2.14 0.93 16.42
C ARG A 158 3.03 1.33 17.60
N LYS A 159 3.45 2.61 17.64
CA LYS A 159 4.25 3.20 18.71
C LYS A 159 3.55 4.42 19.32
N VAL A 160 3.92 4.74 20.56
CA VAL A 160 3.47 5.96 21.24
C VAL A 160 4.03 7.17 20.49
N TYR A 161 3.18 8.17 20.24
CA TYR A 161 3.60 9.39 19.56
C TYR A 161 4.68 10.10 20.38
N LEU A 162 5.85 10.28 19.79
CA LEU A 162 6.96 10.98 20.43
C LEU A 162 6.58 12.46 20.59
N THR A 163 6.44 12.90 21.83
CA THR A 163 6.17 14.31 22.20
C THR A 163 7.35 14.96 22.94
N LYS A 164 8.38 14.16 23.26
CA LYS A 164 9.58 14.60 23.96
C LYS A 164 10.27 15.69 23.15
N GLY A 165 10.48 16.85 23.75
CA GLY A 165 11.17 17.99 23.12
C GLY A 165 10.28 18.94 22.30
N LEU A 166 8.97 18.68 22.19
CA LEU A 166 8.06 19.62 21.53
C LEU A 166 7.75 20.84 22.42
N PRO A 167 7.75 22.07 21.87
CA PRO A 167 7.31 23.26 22.60
C PRO A 167 5.83 23.18 23.00
N GLN A 168 5.45 23.86 24.09
CA GLN A 168 4.07 23.88 24.60
C GLN A 168 3.04 24.33 23.55
N ALA A 169 3.42 25.23 22.64
CA ALA A 169 2.56 25.67 21.55
C ALA A 169 2.23 24.54 20.56
N GLU A 170 3.18 23.65 20.27
CA GLU A 170 3.00 22.49 19.38
C GLU A 170 2.22 21.38 20.09
N LEU A 171 2.47 21.16 21.38
CA LEU A 171 1.64 20.26 22.20
C LEU A 171 0.17 20.73 22.20
N LYS A 172 -0.08 22.03 22.29
CA LYS A 172 -1.44 22.59 22.23
C LYS A 172 -2.11 22.38 20.85
N LYS A 173 -1.37 22.46 19.74
CA LYS A 173 -1.90 22.11 18.42
C LYS A 173 -2.27 20.63 18.36
N LEU A 174 -1.41 19.75 18.89
CA LEU A 174 -1.70 18.32 18.98
C LEU A 174 -2.99 18.04 19.76
N GLU A 175 -3.21 18.74 20.88
CA GLU A 175 -4.46 18.65 21.66
C GLU A 175 -5.69 19.17 20.88
N GLN A 176 -5.54 20.19 20.03
CA GLN A 176 -6.63 20.68 19.17
C GLN A 176 -7.06 19.65 18.10
N TYR A 177 -6.11 18.87 17.58
CA TYR A 177 -6.41 17.73 16.70
C TYR A 177 -7.13 16.59 17.44
N LYS A 178 -6.96 16.46 18.78
CA LYS A 178 -7.69 15.47 19.59
C LYS A 178 -9.19 15.80 19.76
N GLY A 179 -9.58 17.07 19.68
CA GLY A 179 -10.96 17.52 19.93
C GLY A 179 -11.88 17.58 18.70
N SER A 180 -11.34 17.47 17.48
CA SER A 180 -12.09 17.71 16.23
C SER A 180 -12.66 16.42 15.63
N ARG A 181 -13.59 15.76 16.34
CA ARG A 181 -14.35 14.58 15.84
C ARG A 181 -15.38 14.88 14.73
N LYS A 182 -15.37 16.07 14.12
CA LYS A 182 -16.23 16.41 12.96
C LYS A 182 -15.46 17.37 12.04
N MET A 183 -14.84 16.84 10.99
CA MET A 183 -14.48 17.69 9.85
C MET A 183 -15.78 18.06 9.11
N ALA A 184 -16.18 19.32 9.20
CA ALA A 184 -17.22 19.89 8.35
C ALA A 184 -16.72 19.92 6.89
N PRO A 185 -17.61 19.72 5.90
CA PRO A 185 -17.22 19.76 4.49
C PRO A 185 -16.75 21.18 4.15
N ILE A 186 -15.50 21.30 3.74
CA ILE A 186 -14.92 22.56 3.25
C ILE A 186 -15.70 22.92 1.98
N GLN A 187 -16.46 24.03 2.03
CA GLN A 187 -17.09 24.60 0.84
C GLN A 187 -16.01 25.00 -0.16
N GLN A 188 -15.95 24.28 -1.28
CA GLN A 188 -15.08 24.61 -2.41
C GLN A 188 -15.53 25.93 -3.04
N LYS A 189 -14.81 27.00 -2.74
CA LYS A 189 -14.86 28.23 -3.55
C LYS A 189 -14.09 27.95 -4.85
N LYS A 190 -14.78 28.01 -5.99
CA LYS A 190 -14.20 28.03 -7.34
C LYS A 190 -13.16 29.16 -7.44
N LEU A 191 -11.89 28.80 -7.43
CA LEU A 191 -10.76 29.61 -7.88
C LEU A 191 -9.84 28.67 -8.67
N ALA A 192 -9.14 29.22 -9.67
CA ALA A 192 -8.34 28.56 -10.70
C ALA A 192 -7.72 27.21 -10.29
N ALA A 193 -7.76 26.23 -11.20
CA ALA A 193 -7.43 24.82 -10.98
C ALA A 193 -6.08 24.61 -10.28
N VAL A 194 -6.15 24.56 -8.95
CA VAL A 194 -5.10 24.15 -8.05
C VAL A 194 -5.42 22.71 -7.67
N ILE A 195 -4.56 21.77 -8.05
CA ILE A 195 -4.62 20.42 -7.50
C ILE A 195 -3.68 20.40 -6.31
N THR A 196 -4.27 20.27 -5.12
CA THR A 196 -3.52 20.05 -3.89
C THR A 196 -3.42 18.54 -3.65
N ILE A 197 -2.30 17.91 -4.04
CA ILE A 197 -2.03 16.50 -3.77
C ILE A 197 -1.67 16.37 -2.30
N THR A 198 -2.56 15.77 -1.51
CA THR A 198 -2.40 15.70 -0.07
C THR A 198 -2.02 14.28 0.34
N ASN A 199 -0.76 14.07 0.71
CA ASN A 199 -0.25 12.81 1.20
C ASN A 199 -0.48 12.72 2.70
N CYS A 200 -1.48 11.96 3.10
CA CYS A 200 -1.85 11.84 4.50
C CYS A 200 -1.21 10.63 5.17
N TYR A 201 -0.37 10.86 6.16
CA TYR A 201 0.12 9.84 7.08
C TYR A 201 -0.82 9.77 8.27
N SER A 202 -1.38 8.60 8.51
CA SER A 202 -2.22 8.37 9.69
C SER A 202 -1.61 7.29 10.58
N TRP A 203 -1.61 7.53 11.89
CA TRP A 203 -1.18 6.56 12.89
C TRP A 203 -2.02 6.73 14.15
N SER A 204 -1.90 5.77 15.06
CA SER A 204 -2.60 5.84 16.35
C SER A 204 -1.61 5.68 17.49
N ALA A 205 -1.84 6.39 18.60
CA ALA A 205 -1.09 6.25 19.83
C ALA A 205 -2.03 6.01 21.00
N CYS A 206 -1.53 5.46 22.09
CA CYS A 206 -2.32 5.21 23.31
C CYS A 206 -1.45 5.48 24.53
N THR A 207 -2.07 5.60 25.71
CA THR A 207 -1.32 5.60 26.97
C THR A 207 -0.90 4.17 27.29
N GLY A 208 0.40 3.95 27.48
CA GLY A 208 0.98 2.64 27.77
C GLY A 208 1.21 2.41 29.26
N ASP A 209 1.17 1.15 29.69
CA ASP A 209 1.48 0.71 31.07
C ASP A 209 2.99 0.51 31.33
N GLY A 210 3.84 0.78 30.33
CA GLY A 210 5.28 0.53 30.38
C GLY A 210 5.71 -0.88 29.94
N ASN A 211 4.78 -1.81 29.70
CA ASN A 211 5.04 -3.17 29.20
C ASN A 211 4.64 -3.38 27.74
N GLY A 212 4.34 -2.30 27.03
CA GLY A 212 3.89 -2.34 25.63
C GLY A 212 2.38 -2.52 25.45
N ASN A 213 1.59 -2.52 26.54
CA ASN A 213 0.13 -2.59 26.44
C ASN A 213 -0.49 -1.20 26.43
N CYS A 214 -1.45 -0.98 25.53
CA CYS A 214 -2.33 0.18 25.58
C CYS A 214 -3.35 0.01 26.71
N VAL A 215 -3.26 0.84 27.75
CA VAL A 215 -4.19 0.83 28.90
C VAL A 215 -5.09 2.07 28.96
N GLY A 216 -4.90 3.01 28.03
CA GLY A 216 -5.73 4.22 27.91
C GLY A 216 -6.42 4.34 26.55
N GLU A 217 -7.15 5.45 26.37
CA GLU A 217 -7.77 5.79 25.09
C GLU A 217 -6.75 5.80 23.95
N ILE A 218 -7.19 5.32 22.78
CA ILE A 218 -6.42 5.29 21.54
C ILE A 218 -6.70 6.59 20.78
N TYR A 219 -5.66 7.38 20.60
CA TYR A 219 -5.60 8.58 19.77
C TYR A 219 -5.35 8.18 18.33
N TYR A 220 -6.06 8.82 17.40
CA TYR A 220 -5.83 8.70 15.97
C TYR A 220 -5.34 10.04 15.47
N PHE A 221 -4.27 10.01 14.69
CA PHE A 221 -3.69 11.21 14.11
C PHE A 221 -3.59 11.03 12.61
N THR A 222 -3.67 12.17 11.93
CA THR A 222 -3.52 12.28 10.48
C THR A 222 -2.82 13.60 10.21
N GLU A 223 -1.64 13.60 9.58
CA GLU A 223 -1.10 14.80 8.94
C GLU A 223 -0.99 14.52 7.47
N CYS A 224 -1.08 15.60 6.73
CA CYS A 224 -1.39 15.63 5.34
C CYS A 224 -0.39 16.62 4.73
N VAL A 225 0.59 16.10 4.01
CA VAL A 225 1.55 16.91 3.26
C VAL A 225 0.92 17.23 1.92
N SER A 226 0.47 18.47 1.77
CA SER A 226 -0.21 18.99 0.60
C SER A 226 0.77 19.64 -0.39
N GLU A 227 0.92 19.08 -1.58
CA GLU A 227 1.57 19.72 -2.72
C GLU A 227 0.55 20.48 -3.56
N THR A 228 0.72 21.79 -3.69
CA THR A 228 -0.08 22.60 -4.63
C THR A 228 0.61 22.62 -5.99
N ILE A 229 -0.01 21.95 -6.96
CA ILE A 229 0.42 21.98 -8.36
C ILE A 229 -0.33 23.10 -9.09
N TRP A 230 0.43 23.98 -9.71
CA TRP A 230 -0.06 25.04 -10.60
C TRP A 230 -0.02 24.54 -12.04
N PHE A 231 -1.14 24.62 -12.76
CA PHE A 231 -1.14 24.48 -14.22
C PHE A 231 -1.39 25.87 -14.83
N LYS A 232 -0.63 26.21 -15.88
CA LYS A 232 -0.99 27.34 -16.76
C LYS A 232 -2.21 26.92 -17.59
N SER A 233 -3.20 27.80 -17.70
CA SER A 233 -4.49 27.53 -18.34
C SER A 233 -4.44 27.46 -19.87
N ASP A 234 -3.31 27.11 -20.45
CA ASP A 234 -3.09 27.32 -21.89
C ASP A 234 -3.22 26.02 -22.71
N ASP A 235 -3.36 24.85 -22.07
CA ASP A 235 -3.45 23.54 -22.76
C ASP A 235 -4.86 22.93 -22.82
N VAL A 236 -5.92 23.71 -22.55
CA VAL A 236 -7.30 23.28 -22.84
C VAL A 236 -7.72 23.85 -24.20
N GLY A 237 -7.11 23.31 -25.26
CA GLY A 237 -7.56 23.54 -26.63
C GLY A 237 -8.94 22.93 -26.85
N TYR A 238 -9.98 23.76 -26.86
CA TYR A 238 -11.24 23.43 -27.51
C TYR A 238 -10.99 23.43 -29.02
N ASP A 239 -10.89 22.26 -29.65
CA ASP A 239 -11.07 22.14 -31.08
C ASP A 239 -12.49 21.66 -31.38
N MET A 240 -13.27 22.58 -31.96
CA MET A 240 -14.59 22.36 -32.51
C MET A 240 -14.45 22.48 -34.02
N GLY A 241 -14.42 21.37 -34.76
CA GLY A 241 -14.58 21.47 -36.21
C GLY A 241 -14.25 20.22 -37.03
N GLY A 242 -15.30 19.60 -37.57
CA GLY A 242 -15.35 19.17 -38.98
C GLY A 242 -14.55 17.94 -39.41
N GLY A 243 -15.26 16.85 -39.73
CA GLY A 243 -14.68 15.70 -40.44
C GLY A 243 -14.39 15.99 -41.92
N TYR A 244 -13.51 15.20 -42.53
CA TYR A 244 -13.68 14.35 -43.73
C TYR A 244 -12.39 13.50 -43.94
N GLU A 245 -12.61 12.20 -44.06
CA GLU A 245 -11.92 11.14 -44.86
C GLU A 245 -10.40 11.07 -45.16
N THR A 246 -9.94 9.81 -45.06
CA THR A 246 -8.92 9.04 -45.84
C THR A 246 -7.44 8.99 -45.40
N GLY A 247 -6.90 7.76 -45.40
CA GLY A 247 -5.48 7.47 -45.62
C GLY A 247 -4.82 6.53 -44.61
N GLY A 248 -4.61 5.26 -44.99
CA GLY A 248 -3.98 4.23 -44.16
C GLY A 248 -2.44 4.19 -44.18
N GLY A 249 -1.89 3.16 -43.51
CA GLY A 249 -0.47 2.83 -43.38
C GLY A 249 -0.06 2.93 -41.92
N GLY A 250 0.31 1.89 -41.20
CA GLY A 250 1.20 0.77 -41.53
C GLY A 250 1.95 0.49 -40.22
N ALA A 251 1.74 -0.68 -39.63
CA ALA A 251 2.40 -1.07 -38.38
C ALA A 251 3.90 -1.32 -38.62
N ASP A 252 4.75 -0.75 -37.78
CA ASP A 252 6.14 -1.21 -37.58
C ASP A 252 6.20 -1.97 -36.23
N PRO A 253 6.64 -3.24 -36.17
CA PRO A 253 6.53 -4.06 -34.96
C PRO A 253 7.65 -3.88 -33.91
N ASN A 254 8.61 -2.96 -34.07
CA ASN A 254 9.83 -2.99 -33.24
C ASN A 254 10.29 -1.64 -32.67
N ILE A 255 9.43 -0.96 -31.91
CA ILE A 255 9.86 0.12 -31.02
C ILE A 255 9.27 -0.15 -29.63
N PRO A 256 10.09 -0.33 -28.57
CA PRO A 256 9.55 -0.33 -27.21
C PRO A 256 9.06 1.09 -26.92
N SER A 257 7.73 1.25 -26.92
CA SER A 257 7.08 2.45 -26.44
C SER A 257 7.48 2.70 -24.98
N SER A 258 8.01 3.90 -24.75
CA SER A 258 8.03 4.71 -23.52
C SER A 258 7.82 4.03 -22.15
N PRO A 259 8.60 4.37 -21.10
CA PRO A 259 8.39 3.92 -19.72
C PRO A 259 7.10 4.44 -19.03
N GLU A 260 6.05 4.81 -19.77
CA GLU A 260 4.80 5.37 -19.24
C GLU A 260 3.81 4.32 -18.72
N ASP A 261 4.06 3.03 -18.90
CA ASP A 261 3.31 1.96 -18.23
C ASP A 261 3.89 1.62 -16.85
N LEU A 262 4.01 2.63 -15.99
CA LEU A 262 3.79 2.36 -14.57
C LEU A 262 2.33 1.92 -14.46
N GLN A 263 2.12 0.60 -14.47
CA GLN A 263 0.80 -0.05 -14.41
C GLN A 263 -0.10 0.68 -13.42
N LYS A 264 -1.07 1.42 -13.95
CA LYS A 264 -2.12 2.03 -13.13
C LYS A 264 -2.83 0.87 -12.43
N VAL A 265 -2.86 0.87 -11.10
CA VAL A 265 -3.64 -0.07 -10.31
C VAL A 265 -5.11 0.11 -10.70
N GLN A 266 -5.61 -0.77 -11.55
CA GLN A 266 -6.97 -0.74 -12.12
C GLN A 266 -7.75 -1.94 -11.61
N VAL A 267 -9.03 -1.74 -11.33
CA VAL A 267 -9.98 -2.83 -11.06
C VAL A 267 -10.79 -3.09 -12.31
N PHE A 268 -10.87 -4.35 -12.72
CA PHE A 268 -11.52 -4.76 -13.95
C PHE A 268 -12.93 -5.32 -13.68
N PRO A 269 -13.86 -5.14 -14.63
CA PRO A 269 -15.13 -5.85 -14.62
C PRO A 269 -14.97 -7.38 -14.62
N PRO A 270 -16.02 -8.14 -14.27
CA PRO A 270 -15.93 -9.59 -14.23
C PRO A 270 -15.73 -10.16 -15.63
N GLN A 271 -14.93 -11.22 -15.74
CA GLN A 271 -14.73 -11.93 -17.00
C GLN A 271 -16.02 -12.60 -17.51
N VAL A 272 -16.83 -13.12 -16.58
CA VAL A 272 -18.11 -13.76 -16.85
C VAL A 272 -19.19 -13.08 -16.00
N PRO A 273 -19.85 -12.02 -16.51
CA PRO A 273 -20.90 -11.32 -15.80
C PRO A 273 -22.15 -12.18 -15.54
N ILE A 274 -22.78 -12.00 -14.37
CA ILE A 274 -24.06 -12.58 -14.01
C ILE A 274 -25.14 -11.51 -14.20
N ASN A 275 -25.85 -11.57 -15.33
CA ASN A 275 -26.86 -10.56 -15.70
C ASN A 275 -28.18 -10.71 -14.94
N ASP A 276 -28.52 -11.93 -14.52
CA ASP A 276 -29.72 -12.22 -13.74
C ASP A 276 -29.34 -13.05 -12.51
N PRO A 277 -29.07 -12.39 -11.36
CA PRO A 277 -28.70 -13.07 -10.12
C PRO A 277 -29.77 -14.04 -9.62
N LYS A 278 -31.05 -13.75 -9.86
CA LYS A 278 -32.16 -14.63 -9.45
C LYS A 278 -32.13 -15.92 -10.25
N LYS A 279 -31.96 -15.82 -11.57
CA LYS A 279 -31.81 -17.00 -12.44
C LYS A 279 -30.53 -17.78 -12.12
N TYR A 280 -29.41 -17.08 -11.88
CA TYR A 280 -28.13 -17.74 -11.59
C TYR A 280 -28.13 -18.57 -10.30
N LEU A 281 -28.98 -18.20 -9.33
CA LEU A 281 -29.13 -18.87 -8.04
C LEU A 281 -30.42 -19.70 -7.93
N SER A 282 -31.21 -19.81 -9.02
CA SER A 282 -32.56 -20.41 -9.01
C SER A 282 -32.60 -21.90 -8.64
N CYS A 283 -31.48 -22.60 -8.77
CA CYS A 283 -31.37 -24.03 -8.48
C CYS A 283 -31.18 -24.37 -7.01
N PHE A 284 -30.96 -23.38 -6.14
CA PHE A 284 -30.89 -23.64 -4.71
C PHE A 284 -32.28 -23.75 -4.08
N ASP A 285 -32.46 -24.72 -3.19
CA ASP A 285 -33.63 -24.83 -2.32
C ASP A 285 -33.33 -24.13 -0.99
N THR A 286 -33.75 -22.87 -0.84
CA THR A 286 -33.46 -22.09 0.38
C THR A 286 -34.20 -22.61 1.63
N SER A 287 -35.13 -23.57 1.48
CA SER A 287 -35.78 -24.23 2.61
C SER A 287 -34.89 -25.29 3.29
N GLN A 288 -33.77 -25.67 2.65
CA GLN A 288 -32.82 -26.67 3.13
C GLN A 288 -31.49 -26.04 3.56
N PRO A 289 -30.73 -26.69 4.47
CA PRO A 289 -29.38 -26.28 4.81
C PRO A 289 -28.43 -26.26 3.60
N ALA A 290 -27.36 -25.49 3.71
CA ALA A 290 -26.32 -25.39 2.69
C ALA A 290 -24.94 -25.19 3.34
N LYS A 291 -23.91 -25.02 2.52
CA LYS A 291 -22.56 -24.63 2.92
C LYS A 291 -22.17 -23.37 2.16
N VAL A 292 -21.50 -22.45 2.84
CA VAL A 292 -20.81 -21.32 2.20
C VAL A 292 -19.31 -21.49 2.34
N ILE A 293 -18.59 -21.17 1.28
CA ILE A 293 -17.13 -21.13 1.24
C ILE A 293 -16.74 -19.72 0.84
N ILE A 294 -15.94 -19.05 1.67
CA ILE A 294 -15.50 -17.68 1.46
C ILE A 294 -14.04 -17.72 1.03
N TYR A 295 -13.70 -16.96 0.01
CA TYR A 295 -12.37 -16.91 -0.59
C TYR A 295 -11.80 -15.50 -0.54
N ALA A 296 -10.50 -15.43 -0.30
CA ALA A 296 -9.70 -14.23 -0.48
C ALA A 296 -8.51 -14.56 -1.37
N ASP A 297 -8.45 -13.89 -2.53
CA ASP A 297 -7.24 -13.76 -3.34
C ASP A 297 -6.52 -12.48 -2.90
N GLN A 298 -5.44 -12.64 -2.15
CA GLN A 298 -4.74 -11.52 -1.54
C GLN A 298 -3.76 -10.90 -2.55
N PRO A 299 -3.63 -9.57 -2.58
CA PRO A 299 -2.67 -8.88 -3.45
C PRO A 299 -1.23 -9.35 -3.25
N VAL A 300 -0.87 -9.59 -1.99
CA VAL A 300 0.37 -10.27 -1.60
C VAL A 300 -0.04 -11.46 -0.74
N PRO A 301 0.10 -12.70 -1.25
CA PRO A 301 -0.26 -13.91 -0.52
C PRO A 301 0.41 -13.94 0.85
N GLY A 302 -0.39 -14.16 1.91
CA GLY A 302 0.14 -14.23 3.27
C GLY A 302 0.09 -12.92 4.05
N THR A 303 -0.48 -11.85 3.50
CA THR A 303 -0.44 -10.52 4.14
C THR A 303 -1.76 -9.76 4.07
N SER A 304 -1.91 -8.75 4.94
CA SER A 304 -3.03 -7.81 4.91
C SER A 304 -2.86 -6.66 3.90
N GLU A 305 -1.87 -6.72 3.01
CA GLU A 305 -1.59 -5.64 2.06
C GLU A 305 -2.77 -5.45 1.08
N PRO A 306 -3.28 -4.22 0.90
CA PRO A 306 -4.47 -3.97 0.09
C PRO A 306 -4.19 -3.90 -1.42
N PHE A 307 -2.93 -3.80 -1.83
CA PHE A 307 -2.53 -3.89 -3.23
C PHE A 307 -1.09 -4.37 -3.38
N SER A 308 -0.72 -4.85 -4.57
CA SER A 308 0.66 -5.11 -4.96
C SER A 308 0.85 -4.86 -6.46
N ILE A 309 2.08 -4.55 -6.87
CA ILE A 309 2.39 -4.28 -8.29
C ILE A 309 2.12 -5.53 -9.15
N LEU A 310 2.38 -6.73 -8.62
CA LEU A 310 2.24 -7.98 -9.37
C LEU A 310 0.89 -8.68 -9.18
N GLY A 311 0.19 -8.43 -8.07
CA GLY A 311 -1.07 -9.07 -7.69
C GLY A 311 -2.28 -8.13 -7.68
N GLY A 312 -2.12 -6.89 -8.15
CA GLY A 312 -3.23 -5.93 -8.26
C GLY A 312 -3.84 -5.59 -6.89
N ILE A 313 -5.17 -5.47 -6.82
CA ILE A 313 -5.90 -5.17 -5.57
C ILE A 313 -6.52 -6.40 -4.90
N GLY A 314 -6.25 -7.59 -5.45
CA GLY A 314 -6.83 -8.86 -4.99
C GLY A 314 -8.34 -8.96 -5.27
N HIS A 315 -8.96 -10.03 -4.80
CA HIS A 315 -10.40 -10.26 -4.93
C HIS A 315 -11.00 -11.04 -3.76
N ALA A 316 -12.26 -10.76 -3.43
CA ALA A 316 -13.01 -11.44 -2.38
C ALA A 316 -14.36 -11.91 -2.92
N TYR A 317 -14.66 -13.19 -2.73
CA TYR A 317 -15.81 -13.84 -3.34
C TYR A 317 -16.20 -15.09 -2.55
N MET A 318 -17.31 -15.73 -2.91
CA MET A 318 -17.81 -16.90 -2.18
C MET A 318 -18.51 -17.92 -3.07
N SER A 319 -18.52 -19.18 -2.64
CA SER A 319 -19.34 -20.24 -3.23
C SER A 319 -20.46 -20.64 -2.26
N PHE A 320 -21.65 -20.83 -2.80
CA PHE A 320 -22.72 -21.58 -2.15
C PHE A 320 -22.72 -23.01 -2.68
N GLU A 321 -22.85 -23.98 -1.78
CA GLU A 321 -22.91 -25.39 -2.10
C GLU A 321 -24.08 -26.04 -1.35
N GLN A 322 -24.91 -26.78 -2.07
CA GLN A 322 -26.03 -27.50 -1.50
C GLN A 322 -26.11 -28.90 -2.11
N ASN A 323 -26.35 -29.91 -1.28
CA ASN A 323 -26.61 -31.27 -1.75
C ASN A 323 -28.12 -31.50 -1.77
N VAL A 324 -28.70 -31.58 -2.96
CA VAL A 324 -30.13 -31.82 -3.18
C VAL A 324 -30.30 -33.16 -3.87
N ASN A 325 -31.01 -34.10 -3.23
CA ASN A 325 -31.29 -35.44 -3.77
C ASN A 325 -30.02 -36.21 -4.22
N GLY A 326 -28.93 -36.07 -3.47
CA GLY A 326 -27.65 -36.73 -3.77
C GLY A 326 -26.81 -36.04 -4.86
N ASN A 327 -27.29 -34.93 -5.43
CA ASN A 327 -26.55 -34.11 -6.40
C ASN A 327 -26.05 -32.82 -5.74
N THR A 328 -24.79 -32.46 -5.99
CA THR A 328 -24.23 -31.19 -5.54
C THR A 328 -24.57 -30.08 -6.51
N ILE A 329 -25.13 -29.00 -5.98
CA ILE A 329 -25.36 -27.74 -6.67
C ILE A 329 -24.34 -26.74 -6.13
N ARG A 330 -23.62 -26.05 -7.02
CA ARG A 330 -22.62 -25.05 -6.63
C ARG A 330 -22.68 -23.82 -7.51
N ARG A 331 -22.65 -22.64 -6.90
CA ARG A 331 -22.52 -21.35 -7.58
C ARG A 331 -21.49 -20.50 -6.87
N THR A 332 -20.59 -19.89 -7.63
CA THR A 332 -19.50 -19.06 -7.12
C THR A 332 -19.66 -17.65 -7.64
N VAL A 333 -19.79 -16.70 -6.71
CA VAL A 333 -20.19 -15.33 -6.99
C VAL A 333 -19.21 -14.36 -6.32
N GLY A 334 -18.78 -13.36 -7.10
CA GLY A 334 -18.08 -12.19 -6.60
C GLY A 334 -18.75 -10.91 -7.07
N PHE A 335 -18.37 -9.80 -6.44
CA PHE A 335 -18.90 -8.48 -6.73
C PHE A 335 -17.81 -7.58 -7.31
N TYR A 336 -18.14 -6.91 -8.41
CA TYR A 336 -17.21 -6.21 -9.27
C TYR A 336 -17.76 -4.84 -9.66
N ASN A 337 -16.88 -4.00 -10.17
CA ASN A 337 -17.22 -2.80 -10.91
C ASN A 337 -17.65 -3.15 -12.34
N GLY A 338 -18.77 -2.63 -12.81
CA GLY A 338 -19.26 -2.84 -14.18
C GLY A 338 -18.45 -2.10 -15.24
N THR A 339 -17.73 -1.05 -14.85
CA THR A 339 -16.78 -0.31 -15.69
C THR A 339 -15.50 -0.04 -14.90
N LYS A 340 -14.37 0.18 -15.58
CA LYS A 340 -13.05 0.36 -14.94
C LYS A 340 -13.08 1.47 -13.87
N VAL A 341 -12.56 1.15 -12.69
CA VAL A 341 -12.36 2.10 -11.58
C VAL A 341 -10.89 2.13 -11.20
N ASP A 342 -10.46 3.27 -10.66
CA ASP A 342 -9.11 3.50 -10.15
C ASP A 342 -9.17 4.23 -8.79
N PRO A 343 -8.21 3.96 -7.88
CA PRO A 343 -8.22 4.53 -6.54
C PRO A 343 -7.91 6.03 -6.48
N PHE A 344 -7.62 6.70 -7.59
CA PHE A 344 -7.18 8.10 -7.61
C PHE A 344 -8.22 9.06 -8.19
N TYR A 345 -8.90 8.69 -9.28
CA TYR A 345 -9.77 9.58 -10.05
C TYR A 345 -11.21 9.07 -10.14
N ASN A 346 -11.41 7.80 -10.53
CA ASN A 346 -12.74 7.21 -10.68
C ASN A 346 -12.93 6.04 -9.72
N LYS A 347 -13.39 6.33 -8.50
CA LYS A 347 -13.52 5.34 -7.43
C LYS A 347 -14.80 4.51 -7.47
N SER A 348 -15.81 4.95 -8.23
CA SER A 348 -17.14 4.32 -8.31
C SER A 348 -17.49 3.86 -9.72
N ALA A 349 -18.27 2.80 -9.82
CA ALA A 349 -18.90 2.30 -11.04
C ALA A 349 -20.21 1.57 -10.69
N PRO A 350 -21.09 1.29 -11.66
CA PRO A 350 -22.20 0.37 -11.43
C PRO A 350 -21.69 -0.94 -10.83
N GLY A 351 -22.35 -1.46 -9.80
CA GLY A 351 -22.06 -2.77 -9.24
C GLY A 351 -22.52 -3.88 -10.18
N THR A 352 -21.75 -4.96 -10.29
CA THR A 352 -22.14 -6.15 -11.05
C THR A 352 -21.64 -7.42 -10.37
N LEU A 353 -22.35 -8.52 -10.55
CA LEU A 353 -21.91 -9.83 -10.07
C LEU A 353 -21.17 -10.58 -11.18
N GLY A 354 -20.14 -11.32 -10.79
CA GLY A 354 -19.34 -12.17 -11.66
C GLY A 354 -19.38 -13.62 -11.21
N ASN A 355 -19.32 -14.54 -12.18
CA ASN A 355 -19.11 -15.96 -11.90
C ASN A 355 -17.61 -16.21 -11.68
N ASP A 356 -17.24 -16.53 -10.43
CA ASP A 356 -15.85 -16.78 -10.01
C ASP A 356 -15.53 -18.27 -9.84
N SER A 357 -16.21 -19.14 -10.58
CA SER A 357 -15.79 -20.54 -10.69
C SER A 357 -14.40 -20.63 -11.31
N THR A 358 -13.54 -21.50 -10.80
CA THR A 358 -12.13 -21.67 -11.20
C THR A 358 -11.22 -20.47 -10.90
N HIS A 359 -11.67 -19.50 -10.11
CA HIS A 359 -10.87 -18.34 -9.72
C HIS A 359 -9.79 -18.73 -8.69
N GLU A 360 -8.64 -18.05 -8.73
CA GLU A 360 -7.54 -18.28 -7.79
C GLU A 360 -7.87 -17.74 -6.38
N TYR A 361 -7.33 -18.36 -5.33
CA TYR A 361 -7.39 -17.82 -3.97
C TYR A 361 -6.09 -18.10 -3.21
N ASN A 362 -5.88 -17.39 -2.09
CA ASN A 362 -4.79 -17.67 -1.15
C ASN A 362 -5.29 -18.10 0.23
N VAL A 363 -6.53 -17.75 0.58
CA VAL A 363 -7.19 -18.19 1.81
C VAL A 363 -8.62 -18.57 1.49
N LYS A 364 -9.08 -19.68 2.06
CA LYS A 364 -10.50 -20.02 2.09
C LYS A 364 -10.94 -20.45 3.48
N TRP A 365 -12.20 -20.21 3.79
CA TRP A 365 -12.85 -20.73 4.99
C TRP A 365 -14.28 -21.13 4.65
N GLU A 366 -14.74 -22.24 5.22
CA GLU A 366 -16.06 -22.80 4.94
C GLU A 366 -16.84 -23.05 6.23
N THR A 367 -18.16 -22.90 6.14
CA THR A 367 -19.07 -23.20 7.23
C THR A 367 -20.42 -23.65 6.70
N ASN A 368 -21.11 -24.48 7.49
CA ASN A 368 -22.48 -24.89 7.22
C ASN A 368 -23.46 -23.77 7.60
N LEU A 369 -24.57 -23.73 6.89
CA LEU A 369 -25.67 -22.80 7.05
C LEU A 369 -26.95 -23.56 7.37
N THR A 370 -27.75 -23.05 8.31
CA THR A 370 -29.15 -23.44 8.39
C THR A 370 -29.93 -22.91 7.19
N SER A 371 -31.14 -23.41 6.95
CA SER A 371 -32.00 -22.90 5.86
C SER A 371 -32.30 -21.41 5.98
N ASP A 372 -32.62 -20.93 7.19
CA ASP A 372 -32.87 -19.49 7.42
C ASP A 372 -31.63 -18.62 7.15
N GLN A 373 -30.43 -19.09 7.55
CA GLN A 373 -29.19 -18.37 7.23
C GLN A 373 -28.94 -18.37 5.71
N PHE A 374 -29.15 -19.51 5.06
CA PHE A 374 -28.92 -19.67 3.64
C PHE A 374 -29.86 -18.79 2.81
N ASP A 375 -31.16 -18.79 3.12
CA ASP A 375 -32.14 -17.92 2.45
C ASP A 375 -31.73 -16.44 2.55
N LYS A 376 -31.37 -15.96 3.74
CA LYS A 376 -30.91 -14.57 3.94
C LYS A 376 -29.66 -14.24 3.12
N MET A 377 -28.71 -15.16 3.02
CA MET A 377 -27.50 -14.97 2.21
C MET A 377 -27.81 -14.94 0.70
N ILE A 378 -28.72 -15.79 0.23
CA ILE A 378 -29.18 -15.77 -1.17
C ILE A 378 -29.90 -14.47 -1.48
N GLN A 379 -30.81 -14.00 -0.60
CA GLN A 379 -31.49 -12.73 -0.80
C GLN A 379 -30.53 -11.54 -0.78
N ALA A 380 -29.55 -11.51 0.12
CA ALA A 380 -28.52 -10.47 0.17
C ALA A 380 -27.65 -10.46 -1.10
N THR A 381 -27.35 -11.65 -1.65
CA THR A 381 -26.62 -11.77 -2.93
C THR A 381 -27.44 -11.23 -4.10
N ILE A 382 -28.73 -11.59 -4.19
CA ILE A 382 -29.63 -11.11 -5.24
C ILE A 382 -29.80 -9.58 -5.18
N SER A 383 -29.91 -9.04 -3.96
CA SER A 383 -30.14 -7.61 -3.68
C SER A 383 -28.87 -6.79 -3.49
N HIS A 384 -27.72 -7.28 -3.98
CA HIS A 384 -26.41 -6.63 -3.89
C HIS A 384 -26.47 -5.12 -4.23
N ALA A 385 -25.51 -4.36 -3.68
CA ALA A 385 -25.48 -2.92 -3.87
C ALA A 385 -25.37 -2.54 -5.37
N PRO A 386 -26.12 -1.53 -5.83
CA PRO A 386 -26.13 -1.12 -7.24
C PRO A 386 -24.86 -0.36 -7.64
N GLU A 387 -24.05 0.07 -6.69
CA GLU A 387 -22.78 0.78 -6.93
C GLU A 387 -21.62 -0.01 -6.31
N TYR A 388 -20.56 -0.17 -7.09
CA TYR A 388 -19.25 -0.57 -6.61
C TYR A 388 -18.43 0.69 -6.32
N ASN A 389 -17.80 0.76 -5.15
CA ASN A 389 -16.83 1.77 -4.81
C ASN A 389 -15.61 1.13 -4.13
N ILE A 390 -14.41 1.44 -4.62
CA ILE A 390 -13.17 0.80 -4.14
C ILE A 390 -12.89 1.02 -2.65
N GLU A 391 -13.38 2.11 -2.05
CA GLU A 391 -13.17 2.47 -0.63
C GLU A 391 -14.37 2.12 0.26
N SER A 392 -15.58 2.45 -0.20
CA SER A 392 -16.78 2.36 0.63
C SER A 392 -17.57 1.06 0.44
N TYR A 393 -17.55 0.46 -0.75
CA TYR A 393 -18.32 -0.75 -1.05
C TYR A 393 -17.76 -1.58 -2.21
N ASN A 394 -16.84 -2.51 -1.90
CA ASN A 394 -16.18 -3.36 -2.89
C ASN A 394 -16.47 -4.86 -2.67
N CYS A 395 -15.69 -5.73 -3.32
CA CYS A 395 -15.83 -7.19 -3.22
C CYS A 395 -15.76 -7.71 -1.77
N ALA A 396 -14.90 -7.14 -0.92
CA ALA A 396 -14.79 -7.52 0.48
C ALA A 396 -16.00 -7.06 1.30
N ASN A 397 -16.52 -5.85 1.05
CA ASN A 397 -17.78 -5.40 1.66
C ASN A 397 -18.93 -6.35 1.33
N PHE A 398 -19.07 -6.69 0.06
CA PHE A 398 -20.14 -7.56 -0.42
C PHE A 398 -20.14 -8.92 0.30
N VAL A 399 -18.98 -9.59 0.36
CA VAL A 399 -18.84 -10.88 1.07
C VAL A 399 -19.19 -10.73 2.56
N LEU A 400 -18.69 -9.68 3.21
CA LEU A 400 -18.93 -9.43 4.63
C LEU A 400 -20.40 -9.07 4.93
N ASP A 401 -21.08 -8.38 4.03
CA ASP A 401 -22.50 -8.05 4.18
C ASP A 401 -23.39 -9.27 3.95
N VAL A 402 -23.09 -10.07 2.92
CA VAL A 402 -23.86 -11.30 2.64
C VAL A 402 -23.72 -12.28 3.80
N THR A 403 -22.50 -12.49 4.32
CA THR A 403 -22.28 -13.35 5.49
C THR A 403 -22.95 -12.81 6.76
N SER A 404 -22.89 -11.50 6.99
CA SER A 404 -23.59 -10.87 8.12
C SER A 404 -25.11 -11.00 8.02
N ALA A 405 -25.69 -10.96 6.81
CA ALA A 405 -27.12 -11.23 6.60
C ALA A 405 -27.53 -12.64 7.03
N GLY A 406 -26.63 -13.64 6.84
CA GLY A 406 -26.77 -15.00 7.37
C GLY A 406 -26.40 -15.14 8.86
N GLY A 407 -26.11 -14.05 9.56
CA GLY A 407 -25.71 -14.06 10.97
C GLY A 407 -24.26 -14.48 11.23
N ILE A 408 -23.43 -14.62 10.19
CA ILE A 408 -22.00 -14.92 10.30
C ILE A 408 -21.23 -13.61 10.31
N ASN A 409 -20.76 -13.20 11.50
CA ASN A 409 -20.05 -11.95 11.67
C ASN A 409 -18.54 -12.15 11.63
N LEU A 410 -17.96 -11.93 10.44
CA LEU A 410 -16.51 -11.87 10.28
C LEU A 410 -15.97 -10.47 10.62
N PRO A 411 -14.71 -10.36 11.07
CA PRO A 411 -14.10 -9.05 11.31
C PRO A 411 -14.09 -8.19 10.03
N ARG A 412 -14.35 -6.89 10.20
CA ARG A 412 -14.34 -5.90 9.13
C ARG A 412 -13.05 -5.09 9.17
N THR A 413 -11.90 -5.77 9.04
CA THR A 413 -10.59 -5.11 9.11
C THR A 413 -10.34 -4.30 7.83
N LYS A 414 -10.09 -3.00 8.01
CA LYS A 414 -9.75 -2.09 6.90
C LYS A 414 -8.26 -2.06 6.68
N GLY A 415 -7.86 -2.06 5.41
CA GLY A 415 -6.51 -1.68 4.96
C GLY A 415 -6.52 -0.25 4.44
N TRP A 416 -5.31 0.30 4.32
CA TRP A 416 -5.09 1.67 3.89
C TRP A 416 -4.18 1.68 2.68
N TRP A 417 -4.49 2.54 1.70
CA TRP A 417 -3.65 2.80 0.53
C TRP A 417 -3.53 4.30 0.31
N TYR A 418 -2.69 4.70 -0.65
CA TYR A 418 -2.19 6.07 -0.83
C TYR A 418 -3.25 7.20 -0.78
N THR A 419 -4.46 6.96 -1.31
CA THR A 419 -5.55 7.95 -1.40
C THR A 419 -6.81 7.56 -0.64
N GLY A 420 -6.79 6.46 0.11
CA GLY A 420 -8.01 5.83 0.58
C GLY A 420 -7.83 4.73 1.61
N SER A 421 -8.96 4.23 2.09
CA SER A 421 -9.01 3.04 2.91
C SER A 421 -10.33 2.33 2.71
N GLY A 422 -10.32 1.05 3.00
CA GLY A 422 -11.49 0.23 2.84
C GLY A 422 -11.25 -1.18 3.30
N LEU A 423 -12.35 -1.94 3.33
CA LEU A 423 -12.26 -3.38 3.40
C LEU A 423 -11.56 -3.86 2.14
N ASN A 424 -10.70 -4.86 2.24
CA ASN A 424 -9.95 -5.34 1.09
C ASN A 424 -9.67 -6.85 1.24
N PRO A 425 -9.39 -7.53 0.11
CA PRO A 425 -9.10 -8.95 0.10
C PRO A 425 -7.89 -9.37 0.93
N GLY A 426 -6.85 -8.53 0.99
CA GLY A 426 -5.67 -8.76 1.85
C GLY A 426 -6.07 -8.92 3.32
N ALA A 427 -6.71 -7.89 3.88
CA ALA A 427 -7.17 -7.88 5.27
C ALA A 427 -8.23 -8.96 5.55
N LEU A 428 -9.18 -9.18 4.63
CA LEU A 428 -10.16 -10.26 4.76
C LEU A 428 -9.47 -11.63 4.83
N GLY A 429 -8.45 -11.87 4.00
CA GLY A 429 -7.68 -13.11 4.04
C GLY A 429 -7.07 -13.38 5.41
N GLU A 430 -6.49 -12.38 6.07
CA GLU A 430 -5.98 -12.54 7.44
C GLU A 430 -7.10 -12.81 8.47
N ASP A 431 -8.28 -12.25 8.26
CA ASP A 431 -9.42 -12.48 9.14
C ASP A 431 -10.03 -13.88 8.95
N LEU A 432 -10.03 -14.39 7.73
CA LEU A 432 -10.40 -15.78 7.43
C LEU A 432 -9.41 -16.75 8.06
N ARG A 433 -8.09 -16.48 8.03
CA ARG A 433 -7.07 -17.37 8.65
C ARG A 433 -7.26 -17.60 10.13
N LYS A 434 -7.85 -16.63 10.83
CA LYS A 434 -8.14 -16.73 12.26
C LYS A 434 -9.34 -17.64 12.56
N GLN A 435 -10.13 -18.01 11.54
CA GLN A 435 -11.27 -18.89 11.72
C GLN A 435 -10.84 -20.35 11.84
N PRO A 436 -11.47 -21.14 12.74
CA PRO A 436 -11.23 -22.57 12.83
C PRO A 436 -11.50 -23.27 11.49
N GLY A 437 -10.55 -24.09 11.03
CA GLY A 437 -10.67 -24.84 9.78
C GLY A 437 -10.34 -24.06 8.51
N ALA A 438 -9.85 -22.82 8.62
CA ALA A 438 -9.40 -22.06 7.46
C ALA A 438 -8.20 -22.74 6.78
N VAL A 439 -8.19 -22.69 5.45
CA VAL A 439 -7.12 -23.24 4.61
C VAL A 439 -6.34 -22.08 4.00
N SER A 440 -5.02 -22.08 4.22
CA SER A 440 -4.08 -21.12 3.62
C SER A 440 -3.24 -21.80 2.55
N GLY A 441 -3.04 -21.13 1.43
CA GLY A 441 -2.26 -21.62 0.30
C GLY A 441 -2.91 -21.25 -1.03
N LYS A 442 -2.11 -21.24 -2.09
CA LYS A 442 -2.63 -20.97 -3.44
C LYS A 442 -3.52 -22.12 -3.89
N GLY A 443 -4.74 -21.81 -4.33
CA GLY A 443 -5.71 -22.79 -4.83
C GLY A 443 -6.63 -22.18 -5.89
N HIS A 444 -7.52 -23.00 -6.44
CA HIS A 444 -8.58 -22.56 -7.36
C HIS A 444 -9.93 -23.03 -6.84
N THR A 445 -10.97 -22.24 -7.03
CA THR A 445 -12.34 -22.68 -6.73
C THR A 445 -12.80 -23.76 -7.67
N GLU A 446 -13.70 -24.60 -7.18
CA GLU A 446 -14.28 -25.66 -8.00
C GLU A 446 -15.23 -25.08 -9.06
N ASN A 447 -15.46 -25.86 -10.11
CA ASN A 447 -16.46 -25.53 -11.11
C ASN A 447 -17.86 -25.42 -10.49
N ASN A 448 -18.68 -24.55 -11.07
CA ASN A 448 -20.12 -24.58 -10.81
C ASN A 448 -20.69 -25.90 -11.37
N VAL A 449 -21.57 -26.51 -10.60
CA VAL A 449 -22.23 -27.78 -10.92
C VAL A 449 -23.70 -27.73 -10.57
N GLY A 450 -24.49 -28.62 -11.16
CA GLY A 450 -25.96 -28.57 -11.11
C GLY A 450 -26.52 -27.52 -12.07
N GLU A 451 -27.71 -27.77 -12.61
CA GLU A 451 -28.38 -26.89 -13.59
C GLU A 451 -29.27 -25.87 -12.88
N CYS A 452 -29.07 -24.58 -13.16
CA CYS A 452 -29.98 -23.50 -12.76
C CYS A 452 -30.80 -23.10 -13.98
N GLN A 453 -32.12 -23.31 -13.91
CA GLN A 453 -33.04 -22.98 -15.00
C GLN A 453 -33.36 -21.50 -15.05
#